data_AF-A0A924GVP3-F1
#
_entry.id   AF-A0A924GVP3-F1
#
_cell.length_a   1.000
_cell.length_b   1.000
_cell.length_c   1.000
_cell.angle_alpha   90.00
_cell.angle_beta   90.00
_cell.angle_gamma   90.00
#
_symmetry.space_group_name_H-M   'P 1'
#
loop_
_entity.id
_entity.type
_entity.pdbx_description
1 polymer ?
#
loop_
_entity_poly.entity_id
_entity_poly.type
_entity_poly.pdbx_seq_one_letter_code
_entity_poly.pdbx_strand_id
1 'polypeptide(L)'
;MKRVHLLLMVAAAMLTAACGNKPVAPDWQLNAQGALERYVKAYMSGNTRVEGAEFERALGELRSTGQAGLVARAELTRCAAQVASLVLDPCAGFDRLRDDAPAAERAYADFLAGRIAPPDVALLPPQYRAVAQGGEGAAVQAIEDPLSRLIAAGVLFRGGRASPQVLSIASDTASQQGWRRSLLAWLGVQAQRAEAAGATSEAASIRRRMALVSEGK
;
A
#
# COMPACT_ATOMS: atom_id res chain seq x y z
N MET A 1 -21.98 65.32 33.62
CA MET A 1 -22.72 64.24 34.33
C MET A 1 -22.76 63.00 33.42
N LYS A 2 -21.64 62.34 33.12
CA LYS A 2 -20.92 61.30 33.89
C LYS A 2 -21.65 59.94 34.11
N ARG A 3 -22.80 59.64 33.50
CA ARG A 3 -23.51 58.35 33.77
C ARG A 3 -23.87 57.45 32.58
N VAL A 4 -23.56 57.81 31.34
CA VAL A 4 -24.03 57.03 30.16
C VAL A 4 -22.94 56.19 29.47
N HIS A 5 -21.66 56.33 29.87
CA HIS A 5 -20.55 55.58 29.24
C HIS A 5 -20.10 54.32 30.00
N LEU A 6 -20.75 53.96 31.12
CA LEU A 6 -20.28 52.86 31.99
C LEU A 6 -21.12 51.56 31.88
N LEU A 7 -21.97 51.42 30.86
CA LEU A 7 -22.84 50.23 30.72
C LEU A 7 -22.74 49.53 29.36
N LEU A 8 -21.89 50.03 28.44
CA LEU A 8 -21.64 49.40 27.14
C LEU A 8 -20.25 48.72 27.07
N MET A 9 -19.74 48.29 28.23
CA MET A 9 -18.41 47.65 28.41
C MET A 9 -18.54 46.32 29.18
N VAL A 10 -19.67 45.61 29.04
CA VAL A 10 -19.88 44.27 29.65
C VAL A 10 -20.43 43.25 28.63
N ALA A 11 -20.54 43.62 27.34
CA ALA A 11 -20.97 42.72 26.27
C ALA A 11 -19.80 42.03 25.53
N ALA A 12 -18.65 41.87 26.18
CA ALA A 12 -17.40 41.37 25.56
C ALA A 12 -16.76 40.19 26.32
N ALA A 13 -17.54 39.37 27.03
CA ALA A 13 -17.00 38.26 27.81
C ALA A 13 -17.84 36.96 27.79
N MET A 14 -18.53 36.66 26.68
CA MET A 14 -19.20 35.35 26.50
C MET A 14 -18.99 34.80 25.08
N LEU A 15 -17.73 34.70 24.67
CA LEU A 15 -17.33 33.85 23.55
C LEU A 15 -16.08 33.11 24.01
N THR A 16 -16.17 31.78 24.09
CA THR A 16 -15.12 30.74 24.28
C THR A 16 -15.31 29.80 25.48
N ALA A 17 -16.51 29.23 25.65
CA ALA A 17 -16.61 27.92 26.30
C ALA A 17 -16.38 26.82 25.24
N ALA A 18 -15.11 26.46 25.10
CA ALA A 18 -14.55 25.17 24.70
C ALA A 18 -15.22 24.39 23.54
N CYS A 19 -14.52 24.40 22.41
CA CYS A 19 -14.56 23.38 21.36
C CYS A 19 -14.34 21.96 21.92
N GLY A 20 -15.15 21.02 21.45
CA GLY A 20 -14.66 19.74 20.94
C GLY A 20 -14.19 18.70 21.95
N ASN A 21 -15.13 18.09 22.69
CA ASN A 21 -14.92 16.75 23.22
C ASN A 21 -15.05 15.74 22.05
N LYS A 22 -14.03 15.61 21.20
CA LYS A 22 -13.98 14.51 20.23
C LYS A 22 -13.77 13.21 21.03
N PRO A 23 -14.65 12.20 20.89
CA PRO A 23 -14.43 10.93 21.55
C PRO A 23 -13.07 10.37 21.13
N VAL A 24 -12.29 9.88 22.09
CA VAL A 24 -11.06 9.16 21.81
C VAL A 24 -11.41 7.93 20.98
N ALA A 25 -10.68 7.72 19.88
CA ALA A 25 -10.87 6.54 19.04
C ALA A 25 -10.67 5.27 19.88
N PRO A 26 -11.49 4.23 19.72
CA PRO A 26 -11.29 2.96 20.42
C PRO A 26 -9.91 2.36 20.16
N ASP A 27 -9.29 1.76 21.18
CA ASP A 27 -7.92 1.22 21.12
C ASP A 27 -7.70 0.24 19.96
N TRP A 28 -8.72 -0.57 19.62
CA TRP A 28 -8.65 -1.53 18.52
C TRP A 28 -8.27 -0.86 17.18
N GLN A 29 -8.70 0.38 16.95
CA GLN A 29 -8.39 1.11 15.70
C GLN A 29 -6.90 1.39 15.59
N LEU A 30 -6.32 1.93 16.66
CA LEU A 30 -4.90 2.26 16.73
C LEU A 30 -4.02 1.00 16.71
N ASN A 31 -4.44 -0.04 17.44
CA ASN A 31 -3.74 -1.32 17.48
C ASN A 31 -3.73 -1.99 16.11
N ALA A 32 -4.89 -2.06 15.44
CA ALA A 32 -5.00 -2.66 14.11
C ALA A 32 -4.17 -1.90 13.07
N GLN A 33 -4.23 -0.57 13.06
CA GLN A 33 -3.45 0.24 12.12
C GLN A 33 -1.95 0.04 12.34
N GLY A 34 -1.48 0.20 13.58
CA GLY A 34 -0.05 0.03 13.88
C GLY A 34 0.45 -1.38 13.58
N ALA A 35 -0.38 -2.40 13.80
CA ALA A 35 -0.07 -3.78 13.44
C ALA A 35 0.01 -3.99 11.92
N LEU A 36 -0.91 -3.41 11.13
CA LEU A 36 -0.84 -3.47 9.66
C LEU A 36 0.40 -2.75 9.10
N GLU A 37 0.77 -1.60 9.64
CA GLU A 37 1.98 -0.87 9.24
C GLU A 37 3.25 -1.69 9.51
N ARG A 38 3.34 -2.30 10.70
CA ARG A 38 4.46 -3.20 11.04
C ARG A 38 4.46 -4.48 10.20
N TYR A 39 3.28 -5.03 9.89
CA TYR A 39 3.13 -6.14 8.95
C TYR A 39 3.73 -5.78 7.59
N VAL A 40 3.32 -4.67 6.97
CA VAL A 40 3.83 -4.27 5.64
C VAL A 40 5.35 -4.09 5.69
N LYS A 41 5.87 -3.38 6.69
CA LYS A 41 7.32 -3.19 6.84
C LYS A 41 8.07 -4.52 6.98
N ALA A 42 7.56 -5.43 7.82
CA ALA A 42 8.15 -6.76 8.01
C ALA A 42 8.06 -7.60 6.74
N TYR A 43 6.94 -7.53 6.02
CA TYR A 43 6.74 -8.24 4.77
C TYR A 43 7.72 -7.79 3.69
N MET A 44 7.78 -6.49 3.43
CA MET A 44 8.63 -5.91 2.39
C MET A 44 10.13 -6.12 2.66
N SER A 45 10.55 -6.19 3.93
CA SER A 45 11.92 -6.53 4.34
C SER A 45 12.20 -8.04 4.45
N GLY A 46 11.16 -8.88 4.39
CA GLY A 46 11.27 -10.34 4.46
C GLY A 46 11.51 -10.90 5.86
N ASN A 47 11.00 -10.22 6.91
CA ASN A 47 10.98 -10.72 8.28
C ASN A 47 9.70 -11.55 8.53
N THR A 48 9.76 -12.82 8.16
CA THR A 48 8.60 -13.74 8.18
C THR A 48 7.99 -13.97 9.57
N ARG A 49 8.81 -13.92 10.63
CA ARG A 49 8.32 -14.07 12.00
C ARG A 49 7.48 -12.85 12.42
N VAL A 50 7.98 -11.64 12.14
CA VAL A 50 7.27 -10.41 12.50
C VAL A 50 6.05 -10.22 11.62
N GLU A 51 6.14 -10.51 10.31
CA GLU A 51 4.99 -10.32 9.41
C GLU A 51 3.78 -11.16 9.85
N GLY A 52 3.98 -12.45 10.17
CA GLY A 52 2.88 -13.33 10.60
C GLY A 52 2.25 -12.87 11.91
N ALA A 53 3.09 -12.51 12.89
CA ALA A 53 2.62 -12.07 14.21
C ALA A 53 1.84 -10.75 14.15
N GLU A 54 2.32 -9.77 13.37
CA GLU A 54 1.65 -8.48 13.24
C GLU A 54 0.36 -8.59 12.43
N PHE A 55 0.32 -9.44 11.40
CA PHE A 55 -0.91 -9.65 10.63
C PHE A 55 -2.00 -10.33 11.46
N GLU A 56 -1.67 -11.38 12.22
CA GLU A 56 -2.65 -12.02 13.12
C GLU A 56 -3.10 -11.07 14.24
N ARG A 57 -2.22 -10.21 14.76
CA ARG A 57 -2.62 -9.17 15.72
C ARG A 57 -3.64 -8.22 15.10
N ALA A 58 -3.37 -7.70 13.90
CA ALA A 58 -4.31 -6.84 13.18
C ALA A 58 -5.66 -7.56 12.98
N LEU A 59 -5.65 -8.81 12.52
CA LEU A 59 -6.87 -9.57 12.32
C LEU A 59 -7.65 -9.83 13.62
N GLY A 60 -6.96 -10.06 14.75
CA GLY A 60 -7.60 -10.20 16.06
C GLY A 60 -8.42 -8.98 16.46
N GLU A 61 -7.80 -7.79 16.35
CA GLU A 61 -8.47 -6.50 16.61
C GLU A 61 -9.66 -6.29 15.68
N LEU A 62 -9.49 -6.50 14.37
CA LEU A 62 -10.53 -6.24 13.38
C LEU A 62 -11.68 -7.25 13.46
N ARG A 63 -11.40 -8.54 13.67
CA ARG A 63 -12.43 -9.58 13.81
C ARG A 63 -13.28 -9.38 15.06
N SER A 64 -12.71 -8.82 16.13
CA SER A 64 -13.46 -8.51 17.36
C SER A 64 -14.63 -7.54 17.12
N THR A 65 -14.58 -6.77 16.03
CA THR A 65 -15.64 -5.83 15.64
C THR A 65 -16.81 -6.47 14.89
N GLY A 66 -16.64 -7.68 14.35
CA GLY A 66 -17.62 -8.32 13.46
C GLY A 66 -17.80 -7.65 12.08
N GLN A 67 -17.01 -6.63 11.74
CA GLN A 67 -17.16 -5.88 10.49
C GLN A 67 -16.34 -6.50 9.36
N ALA A 68 -17.00 -7.27 8.48
CA ALA A 68 -16.36 -7.96 7.35
C ALA A 68 -15.53 -7.01 6.45
N GLY A 69 -16.03 -5.80 6.19
CA GLY A 69 -15.32 -4.80 5.38
C GLY A 69 -13.96 -4.37 5.97
N LEU A 70 -13.82 -4.32 7.30
CA LEU A 70 -12.54 -4.00 7.93
C LEU A 70 -11.53 -5.13 7.76
N VAL A 71 -11.97 -6.38 7.95
CA VAL A 71 -11.14 -7.56 7.72
C VAL A 71 -10.75 -7.67 6.24
N ALA A 72 -11.68 -7.39 5.33
CA ALA A 72 -11.44 -7.39 3.89
C ALA A 72 -10.35 -6.38 3.50
N ARG A 73 -10.34 -5.18 4.11
CA ARG A 73 -9.29 -4.18 3.88
C ARG A 73 -7.92 -4.63 4.37
N ALA A 74 -7.83 -5.29 5.54
CA ALA A 74 -6.57 -5.88 6.02
C ALA A 74 -6.06 -6.97 5.06
N GLU A 75 -6.96 -7.82 4.56
CA GLU A 75 -6.62 -8.85 3.58
C GLU A 75 -6.14 -8.26 2.24
N LEU A 76 -6.73 -7.15 1.80
CA LEU A 76 -6.26 -6.40 0.63
C LEU A 76 -4.89 -5.76 0.87
N THR A 77 -4.61 -5.26 2.07
CA THR A 77 -3.25 -4.78 2.42
C THR A 77 -2.21 -5.89 2.27
N ARG A 78 -2.52 -7.11 2.72
CA ARG A 78 -1.66 -8.28 2.50
C ARG A 78 -1.48 -8.59 1.02
N CYS A 79 -2.56 -8.64 0.26
CA CYS A 79 -2.47 -8.92 -1.17
C CYS A 79 -1.69 -7.84 -1.93
N ALA A 80 -1.85 -6.58 -1.56
CA ALA A 80 -1.12 -5.47 -2.16
C ALA A 80 0.40 -5.56 -1.89
N ALA A 81 0.81 -5.89 -0.65
CA ALA A 81 2.22 -6.11 -0.32
C ALA A 81 2.82 -7.29 -1.11
N GLN A 82 2.04 -8.36 -1.31
CA GLN A 82 2.40 -9.49 -2.16
C GLN A 82 2.61 -9.07 -3.62
N VAL A 83 1.65 -8.34 -4.21
CA VAL A 83 1.76 -7.81 -5.58
C VAL A 83 2.98 -6.89 -5.74
N ALA A 84 3.24 -6.01 -4.77
CA ALA A 84 4.43 -5.14 -4.74
C ALA A 84 5.76 -5.91 -4.69
N SER A 85 5.72 -7.18 -4.27
CA SER A 85 6.86 -8.10 -4.22
C SER A 85 6.77 -9.22 -5.27
N LEU A 86 5.93 -9.04 -6.30
CA LEU A 86 5.71 -10.00 -7.40
C LEU A 86 5.25 -11.40 -6.97
N VAL A 87 4.61 -11.51 -5.81
CA VAL A 87 3.83 -12.70 -5.43
C VAL A 87 2.43 -12.51 -5.99
N LEU A 88 2.12 -13.24 -7.06
CA LEU A 88 0.93 -12.99 -7.89
C LEU A 88 -0.22 -14.00 -7.67
N ASP A 89 -0.19 -14.73 -6.57
CA ASP A 89 -1.25 -15.64 -6.17
C ASP A 89 -2.62 -14.90 -6.02
N PRO A 90 -3.75 -15.63 -6.09
CA PRO A 90 -5.06 -15.06 -5.78
C PRO A 90 -5.10 -14.46 -4.36
N CYS A 91 -5.88 -13.39 -4.17
CA CYS A 91 -6.09 -12.76 -2.88
C CYS A 91 -7.06 -13.60 -2.00
N ALA A 92 -6.77 -14.88 -1.76
CA ALA A 92 -7.70 -15.84 -1.17
C ALA A 92 -8.27 -15.46 0.22
N GLY A 93 -7.55 -14.60 0.96
CA GLY A 93 -8.05 -14.00 2.20
C GLY A 93 -9.23 -13.04 1.95
N PHE A 94 -9.09 -12.16 0.95
CA PHE A 94 -10.15 -11.24 0.54
C PHE A 94 -11.27 -11.97 -0.20
N ASP A 95 -10.96 -12.95 -1.05
CA ASP A 95 -11.97 -13.64 -1.86
C ASP A 95 -13.08 -14.28 -1.02
N ARG A 96 -12.74 -14.77 0.18
CA ARG A 96 -13.70 -15.32 1.16
C ARG A 96 -14.66 -14.28 1.76
N LEU A 97 -14.32 -12.99 1.66
CA LEU A 97 -15.07 -11.86 2.21
C LEU A 97 -15.72 -11.01 1.10
N ARG A 98 -15.55 -11.40 -0.17
CA ARG A 98 -15.83 -10.55 -1.33
C ARG A 98 -17.29 -10.14 -1.44
N ASP A 99 -18.21 -11.04 -1.10
CA ASP A 99 -19.65 -10.80 -1.19
C ASP A 99 -20.11 -9.73 -0.20
N ASP A 100 -19.49 -9.67 0.98
CA ASP A 100 -19.78 -8.71 2.04
C ASP A 100 -18.90 -7.44 1.98
N ALA A 101 -17.94 -7.39 1.05
CA ALA A 101 -17.03 -6.26 0.93
C ALA A 101 -17.72 -5.04 0.27
N PRO A 102 -17.33 -3.79 0.61
CA PRO A 102 -17.84 -2.64 -0.12
C PRO A 102 -17.31 -2.60 -1.57
N ALA A 103 -17.96 -1.80 -2.42
CA ALA A 103 -17.63 -1.73 -3.85
C ALA A 103 -16.19 -1.28 -4.12
N ALA A 104 -15.66 -0.35 -3.32
CA ALA A 104 -14.30 0.15 -3.46
C ALA A 104 -13.25 -0.95 -3.20
N GLU A 105 -13.45 -1.78 -2.17
CA GLU A 105 -12.59 -2.92 -1.88
C GLU A 105 -12.62 -3.97 -3.00
N ARG A 106 -13.80 -4.28 -3.56
CA ARG A 106 -13.90 -5.19 -4.71
C ARG A 106 -13.17 -4.65 -5.94
N ALA A 107 -13.35 -3.37 -6.26
CA ALA A 107 -12.64 -2.71 -7.34
C ALA A 107 -11.12 -2.72 -7.11
N TYR A 108 -10.68 -2.45 -5.88
CA TYR A 108 -9.25 -2.52 -5.55
C TYR A 108 -8.68 -3.94 -5.69
N ALA A 109 -9.42 -4.97 -5.27
CA ALA A 109 -9.03 -6.36 -5.49
C ALA A 109 -8.90 -6.71 -6.97
N ASP A 110 -9.85 -6.25 -7.80
CA ASP A 110 -9.83 -6.46 -9.24
C ASP A 110 -8.67 -5.70 -9.91
N PHE A 111 -8.33 -4.52 -9.41
CA PHE A 111 -7.13 -3.79 -9.80
C PHE A 111 -5.84 -4.55 -9.45
N LEU A 112 -5.70 -5.05 -8.21
CA LEU A 112 -4.55 -5.88 -7.80
C LEU A 112 -4.43 -7.15 -8.66
N ALA A 113 -5.56 -7.71 -9.08
CA ALA A 113 -5.63 -8.86 -9.97
C ALA A 113 -5.41 -8.52 -11.45
N GLY A 114 -5.24 -7.25 -11.82
CA GLY A 114 -5.01 -6.82 -13.21
C GLY A 114 -6.26 -6.91 -14.10
N ARG A 115 -7.46 -6.90 -13.50
CA ARG A 115 -8.75 -7.15 -14.17
C ARG A 115 -9.80 -6.06 -13.89
N ILE A 116 -9.36 -4.87 -13.50
CA ILE A 116 -10.25 -3.73 -13.22
C ILE A 116 -11.10 -3.38 -14.44
N ALA A 117 -12.42 -3.23 -14.25
CA ALA A 117 -13.32 -2.79 -15.31
C ALA A 117 -13.28 -1.25 -15.46
N PRO A 118 -13.43 -0.69 -16.68
CA PRO A 118 -13.39 0.76 -16.88
C PRO A 118 -14.32 1.59 -15.98
N PRO A 119 -15.58 1.17 -15.70
CA PRO A 119 -16.47 1.91 -14.79
C PRO A 119 -15.96 1.96 -13.34
N ASP A 120 -15.22 0.94 -12.91
CA ASP A 120 -14.77 0.79 -11.52
C ASP A 120 -13.48 1.56 -11.22
N VAL A 121 -12.81 2.10 -12.25
CA VAL A 121 -11.59 2.91 -12.07
C VAL A 121 -11.84 4.11 -11.16
N ALA A 122 -13.03 4.72 -11.20
CA ALA A 122 -13.39 5.84 -10.35
C ALA A 122 -13.41 5.48 -8.85
N LEU A 123 -13.62 4.19 -8.52
CA LEU A 123 -13.63 3.67 -7.15
C LEU A 123 -12.22 3.47 -6.58
N LEU A 124 -11.19 3.45 -7.43
CA LEU A 124 -9.81 3.28 -6.97
C LEU A 124 -9.31 4.52 -6.24
N PRO A 125 -8.37 4.34 -5.29
CA PRO A 125 -7.57 5.43 -4.77
C PRO A 125 -6.96 6.27 -5.92
N PRO A 126 -7.00 7.61 -5.84
CA PRO A 126 -6.65 8.48 -6.97
C PRO A 126 -5.30 8.18 -7.63
N GLN A 127 -4.30 7.79 -6.84
CA GLN A 127 -2.94 7.49 -7.30
C GLN A 127 -2.88 6.32 -8.30
N TYR A 128 -3.85 5.41 -8.31
CA TYR A 128 -3.85 4.25 -9.21
C TYR A 128 -4.63 4.48 -10.51
N ARG A 129 -5.45 5.54 -10.58
CA ARG A 129 -6.39 5.72 -11.70
C ARG A 129 -5.68 5.87 -13.04
N ALA A 130 -4.58 6.62 -13.09
CA ALA A 130 -3.80 6.79 -14.32
C ALA A 130 -3.24 5.46 -14.84
N VAL A 131 -2.75 4.59 -13.95
CA VAL A 131 -2.24 3.25 -14.29
C VAL A 131 -3.37 2.33 -14.77
N ALA A 132 -4.51 2.36 -14.07
CA ALA A 132 -5.72 1.61 -14.45
C ALA A 132 -6.30 2.05 -15.81
N GLN A 133 -6.08 3.30 -16.21
CA GLN A 133 -6.51 3.85 -17.51
C GLN A 133 -5.51 3.61 -18.66
N GLY A 134 -4.43 2.85 -18.42
CA GLY A 134 -3.44 2.54 -19.46
C GLY A 134 -2.12 3.30 -19.33
N GLY A 135 -1.93 4.12 -18.30
CA GLY A 135 -0.64 4.71 -17.98
C GLY A 135 0.41 3.65 -17.58
N GLU A 136 1.67 3.93 -17.87
CA GLU A 136 2.82 3.07 -17.54
C GLU A 136 3.91 3.84 -16.76
N GLY A 137 5.15 3.87 -17.24
CA GLY A 137 6.32 4.38 -16.51
C GLY A 137 6.12 5.76 -15.88
N ALA A 138 5.63 6.74 -16.65
CA ALA A 138 5.36 8.08 -16.11
C ALA A 138 4.23 8.11 -15.06
N ALA A 139 3.17 7.32 -15.27
CA ALA A 139 2.06 7.21 -14.32
C ALA A 139 2.50 6.53 -13.01
N VAL A 140 3.35 5.50 -13.10
CA VAL A 140 3.97 4.87 -11.92
C VAL A 140 4.90 5.86 -11.22
N GLN A 141 5.78 6.55 -11.96
CA GLN A 141 6.72 7.51 -11.39
C GLN A 141 6.02 8.65 -10.62
N ALA A 142 4.85 9.08 -11.07
CA ALA A 142 4.07 10.13 -10.44
C ALA A 142 3.44 9.73 -9.09
N ILE A 143 3.43 8.44 -8.74
CA ILE A 143 2.92 7.98 -7.44
C ILE A 143 3.97 8.29 -6.36
N GLU A 144 3.61 9.14 -5.39
CA GLU A 144 4.51 9.60 -4.34
C GLU A 144 4.84 8.51 -3.31
N ASP A 145 3.81 7.84 -2.80
CA ASP A 145 3.97 6.78 -1.79
C ASP A 145 4.75 5.58 -2.39
N PRO A 146 5.91 5.19 -1.81
CA PRO A 146 6.75 4.12 -2.35
C PRO A 146 6.04 2.76 -2.43
N LEU A 147 5.19 2.42 -1.46
CA LEU A 147 4.46 1.17 -1.48
C LEU A 147 3.43 1.17 -2.62
N SER A 148 2.65 2.24 -2.74
CA SER A 148 1.69 2.42 -3.82
C SER A 148 2.36 2.39 -5.19
N ARG A 149 3.56 2.96 -5.32
CA ARG A 149 4.35 2.89 -6.56
C ARG A 149 4.69 1.45 -6.94
N LEU A 150 5.11 0.63 -5.99
CA LEU A 150 5.41 -0.79 -6.23
C LEU A 150 4.16 -1.63 -6.50
N ILE A 151 3.05 -1.33 -5.85
CA ILE A 151 1.76 -1.98 -6.13
C ILE A 151 1.38 -1.74 -7.59
N ALA A 152 1.44 -0.48 -8.05
CA ALA A 152 1.13 -0.13 -9.43
C ALA A 152 2.08 -0.81 -10.43
N ALA A 153 3.38 -0.85 -10.13
CA ALA A 153 4.35 -1.59 -10.94
C ALA A 153 4.02 -3.08 -11.00
N GLY A 154 3.66 -3.70 -9.86
CA GLY A 154 3.28 -5.10 -9.78
C GLY A 154 2.00 -5.43 -10.57
N VAL A 155 1.02 -4.53 -10.58
CA VAL A 155 -0.19 -4.67 -11.41
C VAL A 155 0.15 -4.60 -12.90
N LEU A 156 1.00 -3.65 -13.33
CA LEU A 156 1.47 -3.61 -14.71
C LEU A 156 2.25 -4.87 -15.09
N PHE A 157 3.08 -5.39 -14.20
CA PHE A 157 3.82 -6.63 -14.42
C PHE A 157 2.89 -7.83 -14.58
N ARG A 158 1.89 -7.99 -13.69
CA ARG A 158 0.87 -9.04 -13.79
C ARG A 158 0.12 -9.00 -15.12
N GLY A 159 -0.17 -7.80 -15.63
CA GLY A 159 -0.83 -7.59 -16.92
C GLY A 159 0.10 -7.65 -18.14
N GLY A 160 1.39 -7.97 -17.98
CA GLY A 160 2.35 -8.01 -19.09
C GLY A 160 2.75 -6.65 -19.66
N ARG A 161 2.45 -5.56 -18.95
CA ARG A 161 2.65 -4.15 -19.37
C ARG A 161 3.83 -3.47 -18.67
N ALA A 162 4.64 -4.21 -17.92
CA ALA A 162 5.82 -3.64 -17.25
C ALA A 162 6.96 -3.38 -18.26
N SER A 163 7.06 -2.14 -18.73
CA SER A 163 8.17 -1.67 -19.55
C SER A 163 9.51 -1.70 -18.79
N PRO A 164 10.67 -1.64 -19.48
CA PRO A 164 11.97 -1.54 -18.82
C PRO A 164 12.06 -0.38 -17.82
N GLN A 165 11.40 0.75 -18.14
CA GLN A 165 11.31 1.89 -17.23
C GLN A 165 10.58 1.52 -15.92
N VAL A 166 9.44 0.82 -16.00
CA VAL A 166 8.70 0.36 -14.80
C VAL A 166 9.58 -0.54 -13.92
N LEU A 167 10.38 -1.42 -14.53
CA LEU A 167 11.28 -2.30 -13.78
C LEU A 167 12.38 -1.51 -13.04
N SER A 168 12.98 -0.52 -13.70
CA SER A 168 13.96 0.36 -13.06
C SER A 168 13.32 1.07 -11.86
N ILE A 169 12.19 1.76 -12.09
CA ILE A 169 11.45 2.50 -11.05
C ILE A 169 11.15 1.60 -9.85
N ALA A 170 10.70 0.37 -10.09
CA ALA A 170 10.36 -0.56 -9.03
C ALA A 170 11.59 -1.01 -8.24
N SER A 171 12.67 -1.40 -8.92
CA SER A 171 13.90 -1.80 -8.23
C SER A 171 14.55 -0.64 -7.46
N ASP A 172 14.54 0.57 -8.00
CA ASP A 172 15.08 1.76 -7.34
C ASP A 172 14.24 2.14 -6.12
N THR A 173 12.91 2.08 -6.24
CA THR A 173 11.99 2.33 -5.13
C THR A 173 12.20 1.32 -4.00
N ALA A 174 12.25 0.02 -4.30
CA ALA A 174 12.50 -1.01 -3.29
C ALA A 174 13.89 -0.87 -2.65
N SER A 175 14.90 -0.49 -3.43
CA SER A 175 16.27 -0.26 -2.95
C SER A 175 16.34 0.93 -1.98
N GLN A 176 15.72 2.07 -2.33
CA GLN A 176 15.71 3.27 -1.48
C GLN A 176 15.01 3.05 -0.13
N GLN A 177 14.03 2.15 -0.09
CA GLN A 177 13.30 1.81 1.14
C GLN A 177 13.95 0.67 1.95
N GLY A 178 15.02 0.04 1.44
CA GLY A 178 15.60 -1.15 2.08
C GLY A 178 14.66 -2.37 2.10
N TRP A 179 13.73 -2.44 1.14
CA TRP A 179 12.73 -3.51 1.06
C TRP A 179 13.28 -4.73 0.35
N ARG A 180 14.13 -5.47 1.08
CA ARG A 180 14.88 -6.65 0.60
C ARG A 180 14.04 -7.65 -0.20
N ARG A 181 12.86 -8.05 0.29
CA ARG A 181 11.99 -9.05 -0.38
C ARG A 181 11.57 -8.54 -1.76
N SER A 182 11.04 -7.32 -1.81
CA SER A 182 10.59 -6.70 -3.06
C SER A 182 11.77 -6.43 -4.00
N LEU A 183 12.89 -5.93 -3.48
CA LEU A 183 14.10 -5.66 -4.28
C LEU A 183 14.61 -6.92 -4.98
N LEU A 184 14.70 -8.05 -4.26
CA LEU A 184 15.12 -9.33 -4.85
C LEU A 184 14.17 -9.79 -5.96
N ALA A 185 12.87 -9.61 -5.79
CA ALA A 185 11.88 -9.96 -6.81
C ALA A 185 12.10 -9.13 -8.10
N TRP A 186 12.21 -7.81 -7.98
CA TRP A 186 12.39 -6.92 -9.13
C TRP A 186 13.76 -7.05 -9.81
N LEU A 187 14.84 -7.25 -9.05
CA LEU A 187 16.16 -7.57 -9.63
C LEU A 187 16.15 -8.92 -10.34
N GLY A 188 15.43 -9.92 -9.81
CA GLY A 188 15.27 -11.22 -10.46
C GLY A 188 14.63 -11.11 -11.84
N VAL A 189 13.57 -10.31 -11.98
CA VAL A 189 12.93 -10.04 -13.28
C VAL A 189 13.90 -9.33 -14.24
N GLN A 190 14.66 -8.35 -13.76
CA GLN A 190 15.64 -7.66 -14.62
C GLN A 190 16.76 -8.60 -15.09
N ALA A 191 17.28 -9.45 -14.21
CA ALA A 191 18.29 -10.45 -14.58
C ALA A 191 17.77 -11.41 -15.65
N GLN A 192 16.56 -11.95 -15.48
CA GLN A 192 15.94 -12.84 -16.45
C GLN A 192 15.76 -12.16 -17.82
N ARG A 193 15.36 -10.89 -17.85
CA ARG A 193 15.22 -10.14 -19.11
C ARG A 193 16.57 -9.88 -19.78
N ALA A 194 17.59 -9.50 -19.02
CA ALA A 194 18.94 -9.29 -19.55
C ALA A 194 19.50 -10.60 -20.14
N GLU A 195 19.28 -11.73 -19.49
CA GLU A 195 19.66 -13.06 -19.98
C GLU A 195 18.93 -13.41 -21.28
N ALA A 196 17.61 -13.22 -21.32
CA ALA A 196 16.81 -13.46 -22.52
C ALA A 196 17.21 -12.56 -23.71
N ALA A 197 17.73 -11.36 -23.43
CA ALA A 197 18.26 -10.43 -24.43
C ALA A 197 19.73 -10.69 -24.80
N GLY A 198 20.40 -11.68 -24.21
CA GLY A 198 21.82 -11.96 -24.42
C GLY A 198 22.78 -10.96 -23.76
N ALA A 199 22.28 -10.05 -22.93
CA ALA A 199 23.06 -9.06 -22.18
C ALA A 199 23.73 -9.69 -20.94
N THR A 200 24.67 -10.60 -21.18
CA THR A 200 25.29 -11.44 -20.13
C THR A 200 26.04 -10.65 -19.07
N SER A 201 26.72 -9.56 -19.45
CA SER A 201 27.44 -8.68 -18.52
C SER A 201 26.50 -7.92 -17.58
N GLU A 202 25.37 -7.44 -18.10
CA GLU A 202 24.32 -6.76 -17.33
C GLU A 202 23.66 -7.74 -16.35
N ALA A 203 23.26 -8.92 -16.83
CA ALA A 203 22.70 -9.97 -15.98
C ALA A 203 23.65 -10.35 -14.84
N ALA A 204 24.94 -10.52 -15.13
CA ALA A 204 25.96 -10.81 -14.11
C ALA A 204 26.08 -9.67 -13.08
N SER A 205 25.98 -8.41 -13.51
CA SER A 205 25.96 -7.25 -12.61
C SER A 205 24.75 -7.25 -11.68
N ILE A 206 23.55 -7.52 -12.23
CA ILE A 206 22.31 -7.61 -11.45
C ILE A 206 22.39 -8.77 -10.43
N ARG A 207 22.90 -9.93 -10.83
CA ARG A 207 23.08 -11.08 -9.93
C ARG A 207 24.04 -10.77 -8.77
N ARG A 208 25.13 -10.02 -9.01
CA ARG A 208 26.01 -9.55 -7.93
C ARG A 208 25.27 -8.63 -6.95
N ARG A 209 24.42 -7.72 -7.45
CA ARG A 209 23.56 -6.89 -6.57
C ARG A 209 22.61 -7.75 -5.74
N MET A 210 21.98 -8.78 -6.33
CA MET A 210 21.10 -9.70 -5.60
C MET A 210 21.84 -10.49 -4.50
N ALA A 211 23.11 -10.86 -4.74
CA ALA A 211 23.95 -11.52 -3.74
C ALA A 211 24.14 -10.63 -2.50
N LEU A 212 24.53 -9.35 -2.69
CA LEU A 212 24.66 -8.38 -1.60
C LEU A 212 23.37 -8.25 -0.77
N VAL A 213 22.22 -8.21 -1.43
CA VAL A 213 20.91 -8.10 -0.78
C VAL A 213 20.54 -9.38 -0.02
N SER A 214 21.07 -10.54 -0.42
CA SER A 214 20.78 -11.84 0.19
C SER A 214 21.67 -12.20 1.38
N GLU A 215 22.84 -11.56 1.51
CA GLU A 215 23.80 -11.78 2.59
C GLU A 215 23.36 -11.19 3.94
N GLY A 216 22.51 -10.15 3.93
CA GLY A 216 22.01 -9.49 5.15
C GLY A 216 20.89 -10.24 5.90
N LYS A 217 20.99 -11.57 6.04
CA LYS A 217 20.02 -12.41 6.77
C LYS A 217 20.22 -12.38 8.28
#